data_AF-A0A2S2PKJ2-F1
#
_entry.id   AF-A0A2S2PKJ2-F1
#
_cell.length_a   1.000
_cell.length_b   1.000
_cell.length_c   1.000
_cell.angle_alpha   90.00
_cell.angle_beta   90.00
_cell.angle_gamma   90.00
#
_symmetry.space_group_name_H-M   'P 1'
#
loop_
_entity.id
_entity.type
_entity.pdbx_description
1 polymer ?
#
loop_
_entity_poly.entity_id
_entity_poly.type
_entity_poly.pdbx_seq_one_letter_code
_entity_poly.pdbx_strand_id
1 'polypeptide(L)'
;MVDHLSFESHNTSSNTTDMIMYTSGKSIHLCPLKKTLNMLPKLSHIDKIDLKDDNKKSSLNQNESEEEEEESEQIMAKFKDRPGKKSEKKKMQEMVKQRAMEPWIDLSFVPNGHYFSRGELDKFLLPYSNIIDVKDPGISITKIVKEVNDENITAIRARQLSRSEIKSYSLNNQNC
;
A
#
# COMPACT_ATOMS: atom_id res chain seq x y z
N MET A 1 20.46 6.90 29.43
CA MET A 1 19.25 6.07 29.23
C MET A 1 18.53 6.64 28.01
N VAL A 2 17.83 5.82 27.22
CA VAL A 2 17.08 6.35 26.06
C VAL A 2 15.73 6.83 26.57
N ASP A 3 15.50 8.14 26.54
CA ASP A 3 14.32 8.77 27.14
C ASP A 3 13.08 8.74 26.22
N HIS A 4 13.28 8.54 24.92
CA HIS A 4 12.22 8.56 23.92
C HIS A 4 12.35 7.40 22.91
N LEU A 5 11.25 6.70 22.67
CA LEU A 5 11.13 5.68 21.63
C LEU A 5 10.46 6.29 20.39
N SER A 6 11.12 6.16 19.23
CA SER A 6 10.58 6.64 17.95
C SER A 6 9.96 5.49 17.17
N PHE A 7 8.94 5.79 16.36
CA PHE A 7 8.28 4.82 15.49
C PHE A 7 8.26 5.35 14.04
N GLU A 8 8.36 4.46 13.06
CA GLU A 8 8.28 4.75 11.64
C GLU A 8 7.20 3.91 10.97
N SER A 9 6.37 4.57 10.15
CA SER A 9 5.25 3.94 9.46
C SER A 9 5.69 3.25 8.17
N HIS A 10 5.13 2.07 7.91
CA HIS A 10 5.24 1.38 6.63
C HIS A 10 3.85 1.25 6.02
N ASN A 11 3.72 1.60 4.74
CA ASN A 11 2.49 1.40 4.00
C ASN A 11 2.25 -0.11 3.86
N THR A 12 1.10 -0.58 4.33
CA THR A 12 0.58 -1.88 3.91
C THR A 12 -0.16 -1.71 2.60
N SER A 13 -0.27 -2.77 1.79
CA SER A 13 -1.16 -2.74 0.64
C SER A 13 -2.59 -2.63 1.17
N SER A 14 -3.15 -1.42 1.21
CA SER A 14 -4.54 -1.25 1.59
C SER A 14 -5.41 -1.68 0.41
N ASN A 15 -6.18 -2.75 0.57
CA ASN A 15 -7.34 -2.93 -0.27
C ASN A 15 -8.31 -1.80 0.08
N THR A 16 -8.82 -1.08 -0.92
CA THR A 16 -9.71 0.08 -0.74
C THR A 16 -11.08 -0.28 -0.12
N THR A 17 -11.25 -1.53 0.31
CA THR A 17 -12.48 -2.13 0.82
C THR A 17 -12.50 -2.25 2.34
N ASP A 18 -11.40 -1.97 3.04
CA ASP A 18 -11.36 -2.12 4.48
C ASP A 18 -12.27 -1.07 5.16
N MET A 19 -12.99 -1.48 6.20
CA MET A 19 -13.94 -0.63 6.93
C MET A 19 -13.74 -0.80 8.44
N ILE A 20 -13.94 0.29 9.18
CA ILE A 20 -14.08 0.27 10.63
C ILE A 20 -15.56 0.21 11.00
N MET A 21 -15.85 -0.54 12.05
CA MET A 21 -17.17 -0.61 12.67
C MET A 21 -17.20 0.23 13.95
N TYR A 22 -18.14 1.15 14.03
CA TYR A 22 -18.43 1.94 15.24
C TYR A 22 -19.84 1.63 15.73
N THR A 23 -19.96 1.24 17.00
CA THR A 23 -21.24 0.88 17.62
C THR A 23 -21.73 2.02 18.51
N SER A 24 -22.98 2.43 18.31
CA SER A 24 -23.63 3.44 19.15
C SER A 24 -25.03 2.99 19.52
N GLY A 25 -25.25 2.64 20.78
CA GLY A 25 -26.52 2.11 21.27
C GLY A 25 -26.94 0.82 20.54
N LYS A 26 -27.95 0.94 19.66
CA LYS A 26 -28.51 -0.18 18.86
C LYS A 26 -28.14 -0.14 17.38
N SER A 27 -27.34 0.83 16.94
CA SER A 27 -26.91 0.98 15.56
C SER A 27 -25.42 0.63 15.37
N ILE A 28 -25.12 0.15 14.17
CA ILE A 28 -23.77 -0.10 13.69
C ILE A 28 -23.51 0.88 12.55
N HIS A 29 -22.41 1.62 12.65
CA HIS A 29 -21.95 2.54 11.63
C HIS A 29 -20.67 1.99 10.99
N LEU A 30 -20.65 1.90 9.67
CA LEU A 30 -19.50 1.43 8.90
C LEU A 30 -18.80 2.63 8.27
N CYS A 31 -17.50 2.76 8.48
CA CYS A 31 -16.68 3.86 7.98
C CYS A 31 -15.54 3.31 7.11
N PRO A 32 -15.43 3.70 5.83
CA PRO A 32 -14.36 3.21 4.97
C PRO A 32 -13.00 3.77 5.41
N LEU A 33 -11.98 2.90 5.42
CA LEU A 33 -10.62 3.27 5.74
C LEU A 33 -9.92 3.87 4.51
N LYS A 34 -9.30 5.04 4.70
CA LYS A 34 -8.52 5.67 3.63
C LYS A 34 -7.18 4.96 3.41
N LYS A 35 -6.47 4.63 4.50
CA LYS A 35 -5.16 3.98 4.50
C LYS A 35 -4.96 3.22 5.81
N THR A 36 -4.22 2.12 5.72
CA THR A 36 -3.74 1.35 6.86
C THR A 36 -2.21 1.48 6.90
N LEU A 37 -1.65 1.74 8.08
CA LEU A 37 -0.22 1.95 8.27
C LEU A 37 0.27 1.06 9.42
N ASN A 38 1.40 0.41 9.22
CA ASN A 38 2.06 -0.35 10.28
C ASN A 38 3.16 0.50 10.92
N MET A 39 3.03 0.79 12.21
CA MET A 39 4.04 1.51 12.98
C MET A 39 5.06 0.54 13.56
N LEU A 40 6.33 0.69 13.20
CA LEU A 40 7.43 -0.13 13.72
C LEU A 40 8.38 0.73 14.56
N PRO A 41 8.93 0.21 15.67
CA PRO A 41 9.90 0.95 16.46
C PRO A 41 11.17 1.18 15.64
N LYS A 42 11.69 2.41 15.69
CA LYS A 42 12.89 2.83 14.98
C LYS A 42 14.09 2.74 15.91
N LEU A 43 15.10 1.96 15.51
CA LEU A 43 16.33 1.76 16.28
C LEU A 43 17.43 2.77 15.91
N SER A 44 17.07 4.02 15.57
CA SER A 44 18.04 5.03 15.13
C SER A 44 19.12 5.37 16.13
N HIS A 45 18.91 5.10 17.42
CA HIS A 45 19.96 5.30 18.42
C HIS A 45 21.12 4.31 18.21
N ILE A 46 20.85 3.13 17.66
CA ILE A 46 21.87 2.13 17.30
C ILE A 46 22.57 2.55 16.00
N ASP A 47 21.81 2.87 14.94
CA ASP A 47 22.38 3.26 13.63
C ASP A 47 23.29 4.50 13.72
N LYS A 48 22.98 5.44 14.63
CA LYS A 48 23.78 6.64 14.87
C LYS A 48 25.09 6.35 15.62
N ILE A 49 25.16 5.28 16.40
CA ILE A 49 26.39 4.89 17.10
C ILE A 49 27.39 4.37 16.07
N ASP A 50 26.95 3.52 15.14
CA ASP A 50 27.81 2.99 14.07
C ASP A 50 28.41 4.12 13.20
N LEU A 51 27.60 5.11 12.82
CA LEU A 51 28.09 6.28 12.06
C LEU A 51 29.08 7.14 12.87
N LYS A 52 28.94 7.23 14.19
CA LYS A 52 29.90 7.94 15.05
C LYS A 52 31.18 7.15 15.21
N ASP A 53 31.10 5.83 15.31
CA ASP A 53 32.27 4.95 15.44
C ASP A 53 33.05 4.86 14.13
N ASP A 54 32.38 4.84 12.98
CA ASP A 54 33.02 4.94 11.67
C ASP A 54 33.66 6.31 11.44
N ASN A 55 32.97 7.41 11.79
CA ASN A 55 33.58 8.75 11.72
C ASN A 55 34.74 8.91 12.71
N LYS A 56 34.69 8.25 13.87
CA LYS A 56 35.78 8.26 14.84
C LYS A 56 36.97 7.47 14.33
N LYS A 57 36.76 6.28 13.75
CA LYS A 57 37.82 5.49 13.12
C LYS A 57 38.42 6.17 11.89
N SER A 58 37.60 6.82 11.05
CA SER A 58 38.10 7.59 9.91
C SER A 58 38.88 8.84 10.35
N SER A 59 38.43 9.54 11.39
CA SER A 59 39.16 10.68 11.95
C SER A 59 40.46 10.27 12.67
N LEU A 60 40.50 9.06 13.26
CA LEU A 60 41.71 8.53 13.90
C LEU A 60 42.74 8.10 12.85
N ASN A 61 42.29 7.48 11.74
CA ASN A 61 43.15 7.10 10.63
C ASN A 61 43.59 8.30 9.77
N GLN A 62 42.89 9.45 9.83
CA GLN A 62 43.33 10.68 9.16
C GLN A 62 44.41 11.46 9.92
N ASN A 63 44.59 11.21 11.23
CA ASN A 63 45.59 11.89 12.05
C ASN A 63 46.92 11.12 12.18
N GLU A 64 47.03 9.92 11.61
CA GLU A 64 48.27 9.10 11.60
C GLU A 64 48.83 8.88 10.18
N SER A 65 48.40 9.67 9.19
CA SER A 65 48.86 9.52 7.80
C SER A 65 48.96 10.87 7.09
N GLU A 66 49.78 11.75 7.64
CA GLU A 66 50.40 12.82 6.86
C GLU A 66 51.83 12.40 6.50
N GLU A 67 52.04 12.20 5.20
CA GLU A 67 53.28 12.22 4.41
C GLU A 67 53.53 10.97 3.56
N GLU A 68 53.75 11.22 2.26
CA GLU A 68 54.24 10.33 1.19
C GLU A 68 53.20 9.30 0.67
N GLU A 69 52.89 9.16 -0.62
CA GLU A 69 53.57 9.52 -1.86
C GLU A 69 52.55 9.34 -3.03
N GLU A 70 52.75 10.13 -4.08
CA GLU A 70 52.36 9.86 -5.47
C GLU A 70 50.88 9.59 -5.81
N GLU A 71 50.28 10.67 -6.35
CA GLU A 71 49.17 10.71 -7.28
C GLU A 71 49.51 9.88 -8.55
N SER A 72 49.50 8.55 -8.41
CA SER A 72 49.46 7.66 -9.56
C SER A 72 48.05 7.71 -10.14
N GLU A 73 47.89 8.46 -11.23
CA GLU A 73 46.70 8.47 -12.06
C GLU A 73 46.42 7.05 -12.59
N GLN A 74 45.74 6.23 -11.78
CA GLN A 74 45.26 4.95 -12.20
C GLN A 74 44.11 5.19 -13.18
N ILE A 75 44.45 5.23 -14.47
CA ILE A 75 43.50 5.29 -15.58
C ILE A 75 42.71 3.97 -15.59
N MET A 76 41.70 3.86 -14.74
CA MET A 76 40.71 2.81 -14.82
C MET A 76 39.80 3.11 -16.02
N ALA A 77 40.01 2.38 -17.11
CA ALA A 77 39.11 2.38 -18.25
C ALA A 77 37.69 2.02 -17.78
N LYS A 78 36.80 3.02 -17.75
CA LYS A 78 35.39 2.81 -17.38
C LYS A 78 34.65 2.16 -18.54
N PHE A 79 34.69 0.83 -18.58
CA PHE A 79 33.77 0.06 -19.41
C PHE A 79 32.33 0.42 -19.00
N LYS A 80 31.50 0.85 -19.95
CA LYS A 80 30.08 1.11 -19.71
C LYS A 80 29.40 -0.22 -19.35
N ASP A 81 29.23 -0.45 -18.05
CA ASP A 81 28.43 -1.58 -17.58
C ASP A 81 27.05 -1.60 -18.22
N ARG A 82 26.67 -2.80 -18.69
CA ARG A 82 25.35 -3.15 -19.22
C ARG A 82 24.22 -2.58 -18.33
N PRO A 83 23.16 -1.97 -18.89
CA PRO A 83 22.16 -1.18 -18.16
C PRO A 83 21.12 -2.02 -17.36
N GLY A 84 21.54 -3.10 -16.71
CA GLY A 84 20.64 -4.01 -15.99
C GLY A 84 20.44 -3.68 -14.52
N LYS A 85 21.51 -3.35 -13.78
CA LYS A 85 21.49 -3.20 -12.29
C LYS A 85 21.67 -1.77 -11.77
N LYS A 86 22.18 -0.84 -12.58
CA LYS A 86 22.31 0.59 -12.22
C LYS A 86 20.95 1.31 -12.21
N SER A 87 19.96 0.79 -12.92
CA SER A 87 18.62 1.37 -13.04
C SER A 87 17.81 1.26 -11.75
N GLU A 88 17.93 0.15 -11.01
CA GLU A 88 17.17 -0.07 -9.76
C GLU A 88 17.68 0.80 -8.61
N LYS A 89 19.02 0.90 -8.46
CA LYS A 89 19.63 1.83 -7.50
C LYS A 89 19.25 3.29 -7.82
N LYS A 90 19.25 3.66 -9.10
CA LYS A 90 18.84 5.01 -9.53
C LYS A 90 17.35 5.26 -9.24
N LYS A 91 16.47 4.30 -9.48
CA LYS A 91 15.04 4.37 -9.13
C LYS A 91 14.83 4.52 -7.62
N MET A 92 15.54 3.74 -6.81
CA MET A 92 15.47 3.84 -5.35
C MET A 92 15.93 5.21 -4.85
N GLN A 93 17.07 5.70 -5.35
CA GLN A 93 17.56 7.04 -5.02
C GLN A 93 16.59 8.14 -5.43
N GLU A 94 15.95 8.01 -6.59
CA GLU A 94 14.95 8.96 -7.07
C GLU A 94 13.69 8.95 -6.19
N MET A 95 13.19 7.77 -5.80
CA MET A 95 12.07 7.66 -4.85
C MET A 95 12.40 8.28 -3.49
N VAL A 96 13.62 8.08 -2.99
CA VAL A 96 14.09 8.70 -1.74
C VAL A 96 14.13 10.23 -1.88
N LYS A 97 14.66 10.74 -3.00
CA LYS A 97 14.69 12.18 -3.28
C LYS A 97 13.28 12.78 -3.36
N GLN A 98 12.35 12.11 -4.04
CA GLN A 98 10.96 12.57 -4.15
C GLN A 98 10.28 12.61 -2.78
N ARG A 99 10.49 11.59 -1.92
CA ARG A 99 9.98 11.61 -0.54
C ARG A 99 10.58 12.75 0.29
N ALA A 100 11.87 13.03 0.10
CA ALA A 100 12.55 14.13 0.79
C ALA A 100 12.09 15.53 0.32
N MET A 101 11.42 15.64 -0.82
CA MET A 101 10.83 16.90 -1.31
C MET A 101 9.48 17.21 -0.65
N GLU A 102 8.80 16.22 -0.08
CA GLU A 102 7.53 16.43 0.62
C GLU A 102 7.80 17.13 1.97
N PRO A 103 7.14 18.27 2.27
CA PRO A 103 7.38 18.99 3.51
C PRO A 103 6.84 18.20 4.71
N TRP A 104 7.55 18.30 5.83
CA TRP A 104 7.09 17.74 7.09
C TRP A 104 5.85 18.49 7.59
N ILE A 105 4.87 17.72 8.07
CA ILE A 105 3.66 18.25 8.71
C ILE A 105 3.65 17.76 10.15
N ASP A 106 3.81 18.69 11.08
CA ASP A 106 3.77 18.39 12.50
C ASP A 106 2.33 18.39 13.01
N LEU A 107 1.94 17.29 13.66
CA LEU A 107 0.60 17.11 14.20
C LEU A 107 0.67 17.01 15.73
N SER A 108 -0.31 17.61 16.40
CA SER A 108 -0.47 17.48 17.85
C SER A 108 -1.16 16.16 18.19
N PHE A 109 -0.54 15.37 19.07
CA PHE A 109 -1.16 14.14 19.57
C PHE A 109 -2.24 14.49 20.60
N VAL A 110 -3.48 14.08 20.32
CA VAL A 110 -4.59 14.17 21.26
C VAL A 110 -4.86 12.77 21.82
N PRO A 111 -4.68 12.53 23.13
CA PRO A 111 -4.92 11.22 23.71
C PRO A 111 -6.40 10.86 23.68
N ASN A 112 -6.67 9.55 23.66
CA ASN A 112 -8.04 9.04 23.74
C ASN A 112 -8.70 9.49 25.05
N GLY A 113 -9.99 9.85 24.97
CA GLY A 113 -10.78 10.33 26.10
C GLY A 113 -10.76 11.84 26.30
N HIS A 114 -9.89 12.57 25.60
CA HIS A 114 -9.90 14.04 25.59
C HIS A 114 -11.20 14.56 24.96
N TYR A 115 -11.66 15.75 25.37
CA TYR A 115 -12.87 16.38 24.82
C TYR A 115 -12.87 16.42 23.28
N PHE A 116 -11.77 16.86 22.69
CA PHE A 116 -11.59 16.91 21.24
C PHE A 116 -11.70 15.53 20.58
N SER A 117 -11.12 14.48 21.16
CA SER A 117 -11.24 13.13 20.58
C SER A 117 -12.68 12.62 20.60
N ARG A 118 -13.47 13.00 21.61
CA ARG A 118 -14.90 12.63 21.68
C ARG A 118 -15.72 13.30 20.57
N GLY A 119 -15.50 14.60 20.34
CA GLY A 119 -16.18 15.32 19.26
C GLY A 119 -15.83 14.80 17.86
N GLU A 120 -14.61 14.30 17.65
CA GLU A 120 -14.24 13.64 16.40
C GLU A 120 -14.93 12.27 16.22
N LEU A 121 -15.18 11.51 17.30
CA LEU A 121 -15.89 10.23 17.23
C LEU A 121 -17.34 10.39 16.76
N ASP A 122 -18.00 11.48 17.15
CA ASP A 122 -19.39 11.75 16.73
C ASP A 122 -19.51 11.89 15.20
N LYS A 123 -18.42 12.24 14.51
CA LYS A 123 -18.40 12.33 13.03
C LYS A 123 -18.50 10.97 12.34
N PHE A 124 -18.28 9.86 13.06
CA PHE A 124 -18.52 8.51 12.53
C PHE A 124 -20.01 8.15 12.49
N LEU A 125 -20.87 8.93 13.15
CA LEU A 125 -22.31 8.72 13.14
C LEU A 125 -22.92 9.34 11.88
N LEU A 126 -23.60 8.52 11.09
CA LEU A 126 -24.44 9.01 10.00
C LEU A 126 -25.83 9.37 10.55
N PRO A 127 -26.44 10.48 10.09
CA PRO A 127 -27.83 10.77 10.40
C PRO A 127 -28.72 9.64 9.88
N TYR A 128 -29.75 9.30 10.65
CA TYR A 128 -30.65 8.20 10.34
C TYR A 128 -31.37 8.44 9.00
N SER A 129 -31.11 7.59 8.00
CA SER A 129 -31.76 7.63 6.70
C SER A 129 -32.46 6.30 6.41
N ASN A 130 -33.78 6.34 6.23
CA ASN A 130 -34.59 5.18 5.82
C ASN A 130 -34.46 4.93 4.29
N ILE A 131 -33.25 4.71 3.80
CA ILE A 131 -33.03 4.34 2.41
C ILE A 131 -33.07 2.83 2.33
N ILE A 132 -34.16 2.30 1.77
CA ILE A 132 -34.30 0.88 1.47
C ILE A 132 -33.65 0.66 0.11
N ASP A 133 -32.46 0.06 0.09
CA ASP A 133 -31.78 -0.34 -1.14
C ASP A 133 -32.46 -1.62 -1.67
N VAL A 134 -33.53 -1.45 -2.45
CA VAL A 134 -34.22 -2.57 -3.11
C VAL A 134 -33.38 -3.02 -4.31
N LYS A 135 -32.42 -3.91 -4.05
CA LYS A 135 -31.68 -4.60 -5.11
C LYS A 135 -32.33 -5.93 -5.41
N ASP A 136 -32.62 -6.18 -6.69
CA ASP A 136 -33.07 -7.48 -7.16
C ASP A 136 -31.95 -8.52 -6.90
N PRO A 137 -32.24 -9.63 -6.19
CA PRO A 137 -31.26 -10.67 -5.91
C PRO A 137 -30.64 -11.25 -7.19
N GLY A 138 -31.38 -11.31 -8.31
CA GLY A 138 -30.86 -11.85 -9.58
C GLY A 138 -29.74 -11.02 -10.19
N ILE A 139 -29.82 -9.69 -10.05
CA ILE A 139 -28.82 -8.74 -10.58
C ILE A 139 -27.58 -8.67 -9.67
N SER A 140 -27.76 -8.91 -8.37
CA SER A 140 -26.66 -8.88 -7.40
C SER A 140 -25.71 -10.06 -7.55
N ILE A 141 -26.23 -11.25 -7.87
CA ILE A 141 -25.44 -12.49 -8.03
C ILE A 141 -24.58 -12.43 -9.30
N THR A 142 -25.14 -11.97 -10.43
CA THR A 142 -24.41 -11.85 -11.71
C THR A 142 -23.32 -10.78 -11.68
N LYS A 143 -23.41 -9.79 -10.79
CA LYS A 143 -22.35 -8.78 -10.62
C LYS A 143 -21.15 -9.31 -9.82
N ILE A 144 -21.37 -10.25 -8.91
CA ILE A 144 -20.32 -10.87 -8.08
C ILE A 144 -19.57 -11.94 -8.89
N VAL A 145 -20.30 -12.71 -9.69
CA VAL A 145 -19.74 -13.71 -10.60
C VAL A 145 -19.60 -13.08 -11.97
N LYS A 146 -18.42 -12.56 -12.31
CA LYS A 146 -18.15 -12.12 -13.70
C LYS A 146 -18.42 -13.30 -14.63
N GLU A 147 -19.42 -13.18 -15.50
CA GLU A 147 -19.62 -14.15 -16.58
C GLU A 147 -18.35 -14.17 -17.43
N VAL A 148 -17.72 -15.35 -17.50
CA VAL A 148 -16.55 -15.58 -18.37
C VAL A 148 -17.09 -15.81 -19.77
N ASN A 149 -17.16 -14.74 -20.58
CA ASN A 149 -17.51 -14.84 -21.98
C ASN A 149 -16.30 -15.32 -22.79
N ASP A 150 -16.11 -16.63 -22.87
CA ASP A 150 -15.19 -17.25 -23.84
C ASP A 150 -15.87 -17.28 -25.22
N GLU A 151 -16.06 -16.12 -25.84
CA GLU A 151 -16.72 -15.96 -27.16
C GLU A 151 -15.91 -16.51 -28.35
N ASN A 152 -14.79 -17.20 -28.10
CA ASN A 152 -13.96 -17.83 -29.16
C ASN A 152 -14.28 -19.29 -29.43
N ILE A 153 -15.32 -19.86 -28.82
CA ILE A 153 -15.79 -21.21 -29.14
C ILE A 153 -17.10 -21.08 -29.93
N THR A 154 -17.01 -21.13 -31.27
CA THR A 154 -18.16 -21.45 -32.11
C THR A 154 -18.62 -22.87 -31.73
N ALA A 155 -19.59 -22.96 -30.82
CA ALA A 155 -20.13 -24.22 -30.32
C ALA A 155 -20.97 -24.91 -31.41
N ILE A 156 -20.30 -25.39 -32.46
CA ILE A 156 -20.87 -26.30 -33.45
C ILE A 156 -20.42 -27.71 -33.05
N ARG A 157 -20.97 -28.24 -31.97
CA ARG A 157 -21.05 -29.70 -31.78
C ARG A 157 -22.27 -30.08 -30.97
N ALA A 158 -23.09 -30.92 -31.60
CA ALA A 158 -24.41 -31.31 -31.15
C ALA A 158 -24.39 -32.04 -29.79
N ARG A 159 -25.45 -31.79 -29.00
CA ARG A 159 -25.78 -32.33 -27.66
C ARG A 159 -25.28 -31.55 -26.45
N GLN A 160 -25.15 -30.23 -26.54
CA GLN A 160 -24.96 -29.40 -25.35
C GLN A 160 -26.33 -28.95 -24.81
N LEU A 161 -26.65 -29.44 -23.60
CA LEU A 161 -27.70 -28.97 -22.69
C LEU A 161 -29.14 -28.93 -23.25
N SER A 162 -29.76 -30.10 -23.44
CA SER A 162 -31.17 -30.20 -23.87
C SER A 162 -32.20 -29.62 -22.88
N ARG A 163 -31.80 -29.30 -21.65
CA ARG A 163 -32.68 -28.78 -20.58
C ARG A 163 -32.44 -27.32 -20.23
N SER A 164 -31.47 -26.65 -20.84
CA SER A 164 -31.15 -25.25 -20.54
C SER A 164 -31.59 -24.36 -21.70
N GLU A 165 -32.37 -23.33 -21.40
CA GLU A 165 -32.70 -22.30 -22.38
C GLU A 165 -31.48 -21.43 -22.62
N ILE A 166 -30.83 -21.65 -23.76
CA ILE A 166 -29.67 -20.86 -24.18
C ILE A 166 -30.21 -19.57 -24.81
N LYS A 167 -29.97 -18.42 -24.15
CA LYS A 167 -30.48 -17.10 -24.59
C LYS A 167 -30.13 -16.72 -26.03
N SER A 168 -29.03 -17.26 -26.58
CA SER A 168 -28.59 -17.00 -27.96
C SER A 168 -29.24 -17.90 -29.01
N TYR A 169 -30.01 -18.92 -28.62
CA TYR A 169 -30.72 -19.82 -29.54
C TYR A 169 -32.23 -19.53 -29.55
N SER A 170 -32.83 -19.52 -30.74
CA SER A 170 -34.29 -19.42 -30.89
C SER A 170 -34.96 -20.74 -30.46
N LEU A 171 -36.00 -20.63 -29.63
CA LEU A 171 -36.78 -21.76 -29.08
C LEU A 171 -37.47 -22.62 -30.14
N ASN A 172 -37.55 -22.15 -31.39
CA ASN A 172 -38.21 -22.86 -32.48
C ASN A 172 -37.50 -24.18 -32.87
N ASN A 173 -36.27 -24.42 -32.39
CA ASN A 173 -35.48 -25.62 -32.73
C ASN A 173 -35.47 -26.70 -31.62
N GLN A 174 -36.28 -26.56 -30.54
CA GLN A 174 -36.26 -27.50 -29.41
C GLN A 174 -37.35 -28.59 -29.44
N ASN A 175 -38.24 -28.60 -30.43
CA ASN A 175 -39.23 -29.67 -30.59
C ASN A 175 -38.73 -30.73 -31.59
N CYS A 176 -38.07 -31.76 -31.07
CA CYS A 176 -37.94 -33.09 -31.67
C CYS A 176 -37.95 -34.13 -30.54
#